data_AF-A0A920PRW1-F1
#
_entry.id   AF-A0A920PRW1-F1
#
_cell.length_a   1.000
_cell.length_b   1.000
_cell.length_c   1.000
_cell.angle_alpha   90.00
_cell.angle_beta   90.00
_cell.angle_gamma   90.00
#
_symmetry.space_group_name_H-M   'P 1'
#
loop_
_entity.id
_entity.type
_entity.pdbx_description
1 polymer ?
#
loop_
_entity_poly.entity_id
_entity_poly.type
_entity_poly.pdbx_seq_one_letter_code
_entity_poly.pdbx_strand_id
1 'polypeptide(L)'
;MCYAAMTKGTAALHTELMIAAEKMGLSEELMVEFSSGHKPVVDRMESWIPSMPAKSRRWVSEMEEIEATFRELGLTPNIFKGVADMYRMIGATSLGDENPETRDRNRDLAETIRIIAEAAGN
;
A
#
# COMPACT_ATOMS: atom_id res chain seq x y z
N MET A 1 0.26 -9.42 15.94
CA MET A 1 0.39 -7.96 15.81
C MET A 1 1.62 -7.53 15.01
N CYS A 2 2.85 -7.71 15.50
CA CYS A 2 4.06 -7.20 14.83
C CYS A 2 4.30 -7.71 13.40
N TYR A 3 3.95 -8.98 13.09
CA TYR A 3 4.08 -9.50 11.72
C TYR A 3 3.11 -8.82 10.73
N ALA A 4 1.86 -8.57 11.15
CA ALA A 4 0.88 -7.87 10.34
C ALA A 4 1.27 -6.40 10.16
N ALA A 5 1.75 -5.76 11.23
CA ALA A 5 2.32 -4.43 11.22
C ALA A 5 3.49 -4.31 10.21
N MET A 6 4.42 -5.26 10.22
CA MET A 6 5.53 -5.28 9.26
C MET A 6 5.03 -5.48 7.83
N THR A 7 4.22 -6.50 7.56
CA THR A 7 3.83 -6.86 6.19
C THR A 7 2.87 -5.83 5.59
N LYS A 8 1.75 -5.55 6.24
CA LYS A 8 0.75 -4.60 5.76
C LYS A 8 1.21 -3.16 5.92
N GLY A 9 1.95 -2.84 6.98
CA GLY A 9 2.53 -1.50 7.11
C GLY A 9 3.52 -1.19 5.99
N THR A 10 4.42 -2.13 5.65
CA THR A 10 5.37 -1.90 4.55
C THR A 10 4.71 -1.90 3.18
N ALA A 11 3.66 -2.71 2.95
CA ALA A 11 2.90 -2.63 1.71
C ALA A 11 2.26 -1.24 1.51
N ALA A 12 1.69 -0.65 2.56
CA ALA A 12 1.14 0.70 2.50
C ALA A 12 2.23 1.76 2.30
N LEU A 13 3.35 1.67 3.03
CA LEU A 13 4.48 2.58 2.87
C LEU A 13 5.03 2.57 1.44
N HIS A 14 5.28 1.39 0.87
CA HIS A 14 5.74 1.29 -0.51
C HIS A 14 4.73 1.88 -1.48
N THR A 15 3.43 1.62 -1.27
CA THR A 15 2.37 2.16 -2.11
C THR A 15 2.32 3.69 -2.04
N GLU A 16 2.43 4.26 -0.85
CA GLU A 16 2.45 5.72 -0.64
C GLU A 16 3.63 6.39 -1.37
N LEU A 17 4.83 5.81 -1.26
CA LEU A 17 6.02 6.32 -1.95
C LEU A 17 5.90 6.23 -3.48
N MET A 18 5.35 5.12 -3.99
CA MET A 18 5.13 4.96 -5.43
C MET A 18 4.04 5.90 -5.96
N ILE A 19 2.96 6.15 -5.21
CA ILE A 19 1.96 7.15 -5.57
C ILE A 19 2.58 8.55 -5.58
N ALA A 20 3.42 8.88 -4.61
CA ALA A 20 4.12 10.16 -4.58
C ALA A 20 5.04 10.31 -5.80
N ALA A 21 5.80 9.28 -6.14
CA ALA A 21 6.65 9.26 -7.34
C ALA A 21 5.81 9.43 -8.62
N GLU A 22 4.67 8.75 -8.73
CA GLU A 22 3.76 8.86 -9.87
C GLU A 22 3.23 10.29 -10.02
N LYS A 23 2.78 10.90 -8.93
CA LYS A 23 2.30 12.29 -8.92
C LYS A 23 3.38 13.31 -9.26
N MET A 24 4.65 12.98 -8.98
CA MET A 24 5.80 13.80 -9.35
C MET A 24 6.30 13.54 -10.77
N GLY A 25 5.78 12.51 -11.46
CA GLY A 25 6.30 12.07 -12.76
C GLY A 25 7.67 11.41 -12.68
N LEU A 26 7.98 10.74 -11.55
CA LEU A 26 9.29 10.15 -11.24
C LEU A 26 9.23 8.63 -10.97
N SER A 27 8.11 7.97 -11.30
CA SER A 27 7.94 6.53 -11.04
C SER A 27 8.98 5.66 -11.75
N GLU A 28 9.31 5.98 -12.99
CA GLU A 28 10.26 5.19 -13.79
C GLU A 28 11.68 5.32 -13.22
N GLU A 29 12.11 6.54 -12.93
CA GLU A 29 13.42 6.83 -12.33
C GLU A 29 13.59 6.16 -10.97
N LEU A 30 12.53 6.19 -10.14
CA LEU A 30 12.55 5.53 -8.85
C LEU A 30 12.67 4.00 -8.99
N MET A 31 11.95 3.41 -9.95
CA MET A 31 12.02 1.97 -10.21
C MET A 31 13.38 1.54 -10.77
N VAL A 32 14.03 2.36 -11.58
CA VAL A 32 15.42 2.12 -12.03
C VAL A 32 16.37 2.06 -10.83
N GLU A 33 16.26 3.01 -9.90
CA GLU A 33 17.11 3.05 -8.72
C GLU A 33 16.86 1.87 -7.77
N PHE A 34 15.60 1.51 -7.53
CA PHE A 34 15.30 0.34 -6.73
C PHE A 34 15.74 -0.97 -7.39
N SER A 35 15.69 -1.06 -8.72
CA SER A 35 16.11 -2.26 -9.44
C SER A 35 17.63 -2.44 -9.41
N SER A 36 18.41 -1.35 -9.31
CA SER A 36 19.87 -1.38 -9.28
C SER A 36 20.43 -1.76 -7.90
N GLY A 37 19.80 -1.28 -6.82
CA GLY A 37 20.32 -1.42 -5.44
C GLY A 37 19.42 -2.17 -4.45
N HIS A 38 18.15 -2.37 -4.78
CA HIS A 38 17.10 -2.79 -3.83
C HIS A 38 16.14 -3.85 -4.40
N LYS A 39 16.63 -4.79 -5.23
CA LYS A 39 15.79 -5.84 -5.84
C LYS A 39 14.81 -6.54 -4.88
N PRO A 40 15.17 -6.92 -3.64
CA PRO A 40 14.20 -7.52 -2.71
C PRO A 40 13.02 -6.62 -2.31
N VAL A 41 13.20 -5.30 -2.40
CA VAL A 41 12.11 -4.31 -2.21
C VAL A 41 11.19 -4.31 -3.42
N VAL A 42 11.75 -4.29 -4.63
CA VAL A 42 10.99 -4.39 -5.89
C VAL A 42 10.15 -5.66 -5.93
N ASP A 43 10.76 -6.82 -5.67
CA ASP A 43 10.06 -8.11 -5.66
C ASP A 43 8.87 -8.10 -4.69
N ARG A 44 9.01 -7.40 -3.56
CA ARG A 44 7.93 -7.25 -2.58
C ARG A 44 6.83 -6.31 -3.06
N MET A 45 7.18 -5.20 -3.69
CA MET A 45 6.23 -4.27 -4.30
C MET A 45 5.39 -4.97 -5.36
N GLU A 46 6.05 -5.64 -6.32
CA GLU A 46 5.41 -6.39 -7.40
C GLU A 46 4.51 -7.52 -6.88
N SER A 47 4.92 -8.22 -5.82
CA SER A 47 4.15 -9.31 -5.25
C SER A 47 2.89 -8.83 -4.49
N TRP A 48 2.96 -7.69 -3.80
CA TRP A 48 1.90 -7.28 -2.87
C TRP A 48 0.95 -6.24 -3.45
N ILE A 49 1.50 -5.17 -4.04
CA ILE A 49 0.73 -3.98 -4.41
C ILE A 49 -0.40 -4.28 -5.38
N PRO A 50 -0.23 -5.10 -6.45
CA PRO A 50 -1.33 -5.37 -7.38
C PRO A 50 -2.55 -6.04 -6.76
N SER A 51 -2.36 -6.81 -5.68
CA SER A 51 -3.43 -7.55 -5.00
C SER A 51 -4.00 -6.85 -3.77
N MET A 52 -3.30 -5.85 -3.27
CA MET A 52 -3.61 -5.19 -2.00
C MET A 52 -4.91 -4.36 -2.06
N PRO A 53 -5.25 -3.62 -3.14
CA PRO A 53 -6.44 -2.78 -3.16
C PRO A 53 -7.73 -3.53 -2.83
N ALA A 54 -7.95 -4.70 -3.42
CA ALA A 54 -9.11 -5.56 -3.16
C ALA A 54 -9.22 -6.01 -1.67
N LYS A 55 -8.13 -5.95 -0.90
CA LYS A 55 -8.06 -6.34 0.51
C LYS A 55 -8.02 -5.15 1.47
N SER A 56 -7.79 -3.94 0.95
CA SER A 56 -7.50 -2.73 1.72
C SER A 56 -8.56 -2.43 2.79
N ARG A 57 -9.86 -2.51 2.43
CA ARG A 57 -10.99 -2.26 3.34
C ARG A 57 -10.96 -3.16 4.57
N ARG A 58 -10.63 -4.45 4.40
CA ARG A 58 -10.48 -5.40 5.52
C ARG A 58 -9.28 -5.05 6.38
N TRP A 59 -8.20 -4.57 5.77
CA TRP A 59 -6.97 -4.27 6.49
C TRP A 59 -7.08 -2.99 7.34
N VAL A 60 -8.05 -2.10 7.08
CA VAL A 60 -8.31 -0.91 7.92
C VAL A 60 -8.51 -1.29 9.39
N SER A 61 -9.44 -2.20 9.69
CA SER A 61 -9.71 -2.60 11.07
C SER A 61 -8.51 -3.29 11.72
N GLU A 62 -7.75 -4.06 10.94
CA GLU A 62 -6.51 -4.67 11.43
C GLU A 62 -5.43 -3.62 11.77
N MET A 63 -5.36 -2.50 11.03
CA MET A 63 -4.44 -1.41 11.33
C MET A 63 -4.88 -0.62 12.56
N GLU A 64 -6.18 -0.43 12.77
CA GLU A 64 -6.74 0.18 13.98
C GLU A 64 -6.45 -0.67 15.23
N GLU A 65 -6.50 -2.00 15.13
CA GLU A 65 -6.10 -2.91 16.22
C GLU A 65 -4.59 -2.82 16.51
N ILE A 66 -3.74 -2.74 15.48
CA ILE A 66 -2.29 -2.53 15.64
C ILE A 66 -2.05 -1.16 16.31
N GLU A 67 -2.71 -0.11 15.84
CA GLU A 67 -2.63 1.24 16.39
C GLU A 67 -2.95 1.23 17.90
N ALA A 68 -4.07 0.62 18.29
CA ALA A 68 -4.49 0.51 19.67
C ALA A 68 -3.46 -0.27 20.51
N THR A 69 -2.97 -1.40 20.01
CA THR A 69 -1.94 -2.20 20.70
C THR A 69 -0.66 -1.40 20.94
N PHE A 70 -0.19 -0.67 19.93
CA PHE A 70 1.04 0.12 20.06
C PHE A 70 0.86 1.27 21.06
N ARG A 71 -0.32 1.90 21.08
CA ARG A 71 -0.68 2.91 22.08
C ARG A 71 -0.64 2.34 23.50
N GLU A 72 -1.22 1.17 23.73
CA GLU A 72 -1.24 0.50 25.04
C GLU A 72 0.18 0.14 25.53
N LEU A 73 1.08 -0.19 24.60
CA LEU A 73 2.49 -0.45 24.88
C LEU A 73 3.33 0.82 25.10
N GLY A 74 2.73 2.01 25.02
CA GLY A 74 3.44 3.29 25.15
C GLY A 74 4.27 3.68 23.92
N LEU A 75 4.04 3.04 22.76
CA LEU A 75 4.65 3.38 21.49
C LEU A 75 3.79 4.38 20.70
N THR A 76 4.36 4.99 19.67
CA THR A 76 3.60 5.88 18.79
C THR A 76 2.52 5.10 18.01
N PRO A 77 1.24 5.49 18.09
CA PRO A 77 0.18 4.90 17.27
C PRO A 77 0.16 5.46 15.84
N ASN A 78 0.77 6.64 15.64
CA ASN A 78 0.53 7.47 14.45
C ASN A 78 0.99 6.81 13.15
N ILE A 79 1.98 5.91 13.21
CA ILE A 79 2.42 5.14 12.03
C ILE A 79 1.25 4.30 11.50
N PHE A 80 0.60 3.52 12.37
CA PHE A 80 -0.47 2.63 11.94
C PHE A 80 -1.81 3.33 11.75
N LYS A 81 -2.00 4.48 12.40
CA LYS A 81 -3.06 5.42 12.02
C LYS A 81 -2.92 5.87 10.55
N GLY A 82 -1.73 6.33 10.16
CA GLY A 82 -1.46 6.72 8.76
C GLY A 82 -1.61 5.56 7.78
N VAL A 83 -1.17 4.36 8.15
CA VAL A 83 -1.38 3.15 7.35
C VAL A 83 -2.88 2.82 7.20
N ALA A 84 -3.68 2.98 8.25
CA ALA A 84 -5.14 2.83 8.18
C ALA A 84 -5.76 3.87 7.22
N ASP A 85 -5.34 5.13 7.30
CA ASP A 85 -5.78 6.21 6.42
C ASP A 85 -5.44 5.90 4.95
N MET A 86 -4.22 5.39 4.67
CA MET A 86 -3.83 4.93 3.34
C MET A 86 -4.73 3.81 2.82
N TYR A 87 -5.04 2.80 3.64
CA TYR A 87 -5.94 1.73 3.22
C TYR A 87 -7.39 2.19 3.00
N ARG A 88 -7.87 3.19 3.75
CA ARG A 88 -9.18 3.81 3.46
C ARG A 88 -9.17 4.52 2.12
N MET A 89 -8.13 5.31 1.83
CA MET A 89 -7.97 5.99 0.54
C MET A 89 -7.92 4.99 -0.63
N ILE A 90 -7.07 3.96 -0.52
CA ILE A 90 -6.96 2.92 -1.55
C ILE A 90 -8.28 2.15 -1.71
N GLY A 91 -8.94 1.83 -0.60
CA GLY A 91 -10.22 1.14 -0.58
C GLY A 91 -11.38 1.96 -1.13
N ALA A 92 -11.23 3.28 -1.30
CA ALA A 92 -12.22 4.15 -1.94
C ALA A 92 -12.07 4.18 -3.48
N THR A 93 -11.00 3.61 -4.03
CA THR A 93 -10.81 3.48 -5.48
C THR A 93 -11.65 2.33 -6.05
N SER A 94 -11.83 2.29 -7.38
CA SER A 94 -12.47 1.17 -8.07
C SER A 94 -11.76 -0.17 -7.84
N LEU A 95 -10.45 -0.14 -7.57
CA LEU A 95 -9.70 -1.35 -7.25
C LEU A 95 -10.05 -1.92 -5.86
N GLY A 96 -10.56 -1.07 -4.97
CA GLY A 96 -11.08 -1.47 -3.66
C GLY A 96 -12.41 -2.23 -3.74
N ASP A 97 -13.14 -2.13 -4.86
CA ASP A 97 -14.39 -2.86 -5.13
C ASP A 97 -14.16 -4.25 -5.72
N GLU A 98 -12.94 -4.55 -6.15
CA GLU A 98 -12.61 -5.86 -6.69
C GLU A 98 -12.73 -6.95 -5.62
N ASN A 99 -13.23 -8.12 -6.03
CA ASN A 99 -13.11 -9.32 -5.21
C ASN A 99 -11.66 -9.83 -5.28
N PRO A 100 -10.96 -10.04 -4.14
CA PRO A 100 -9.59 -10.54 -4.13
C PRO A 100 -9.33 -11.80 -4.96
N GLU A 101 -10.34 -12.68 -5.11
CA GLU A 101 -10.23 -13.94 -5.83
C GLU A 101 -10.38 -13.77 -7.35
N THR A 102 -11.14 -12.75 -7.78
CA THR A 102 -11.49 -12.52 -9.21
C THR A 102 -10.95 -11.20 -9.76
N ARG A 103 -10.11 -10.48 -9.02
CA ARG A 103 -9.39 -9.29 -9.50
C ARG A 103 -8.60 -9.59 -10.77
N ASP A 104 -8.28 -8.55 -11.53
CA ASP A 104 -7.34 -8.69 -12.64
C ASP A 104 -5.97 -9.13 -12.13
N ARG A 105 -5.49 -10.27 -12.63
CA ARG A 105 -4.19 -10.86 -12.29
C ARG A 105 -3.08 -10.44 -13.26
N ASN A 106 -3.44 -9.81 -14.38
CA ASN A 106 -2.50 -9.29 -15.36
C ASN A 106 -2.10 -7.85 -15.05
N ARG A 107 -2.89 -7.12 -14.25
CA ARG A 107 -2.53 -5.78 -13.76
C ARG A 107 -1.24 -5.84 -12.95
N ASP A 108 -0.25 -5.07 -13.38
CA ASP A 108 1.06 -5.00 -12.75
C ASP A 108 1.16 -3.89 -11.68
N LEU A 109 2.35 -3.73 -11.10
CA LEU A 109 2.64 -2.69 -10.11
C LEU A 109 2.38 -1.29 -10.67
N ALA A 110 2.93 -0.98 -11.84
CA ALA A 110 2.89 0.35 -12.42
C ALA A 110 1.46 0.78 -12.74
N GLU A 111 0.68 -0.11 -13.38
CA GLU A 111 -0.73 0.14 -13.67
C GLU A 111 -1.57 0.29 -12.40
N THR A 112 -1.32 -0.55 -11.38
CA THR A 112 -2.01 -0.41 -10.08
C THR A 112 -1.74 0.95 -9.45
N ILE A 113 -0.49 1.40 -9.43
CA ILE A 113 -0.11 2.69 -8.86
C ILE A 113 -0.73 3.85 -9.64
N ARG A 114 -0.71 3.82 -10.97
CA ARG A 114 -1.36 4.83 -11.82
C ARG A 114 -2.83 5.01 -11.48
N ILE A 115 -3.60 3.92 -11.44
CA ILE A 115 -5.04 3.97 -11.14
C ILE A 115 -5.30 4.56 -9.75
N ILE A 116 -4.51 4.15 -8.74
CA ILE A 116 -4.68 4.70 -7.38
C ILE A 116 -4.30 6.19 -7.35
N ALA A 117 -3.20 6.58 -8.01
CA ALA A 117 -2.73 7.95 -8.05
C ALA A 117 -3.71 8.90 -8.76
N GLU A 118 -4.37 8.45 -9.82
CA GLU A 118 -5.42 9.20 -10.53
C GLU A 118 -6.68 9.38 -9.68
N ALA A 119 -7.04 8.38 -8.88
CA ALA A 119 -8.17 8.45 -7.96
C ALA A 119 -7.88 9.34 -6.72
N ALA A 120 -6.63 9.35 -6.25
CA ALA A 120 -6.20 10.12 -5.09
C ALA A 120 -6.00 11.61 -5.46
N GLY A 121 -7.02 12.45 -5.34
CA GLY A 121 -6.92 13.87 -5.68
C GLY A 121 -8.20 14.51 -6.21
N ASN A 122 -9.24 13.70 -6.41
CA ASN A 122 -10.61 14.13 -6.68
C ASN A 122 -11.46 14.09 -5.41
#